data_AF-A0A3P8GQC8-F1
#
_entry.id   AF-A0A3P8GQC8-F1
#
_cell.length_a   1.000
_cell.length_b   1.000
_cell.length_c   1.000
_cell.angle_alpha   90.00
_cell.angle_beta   90.00
_cell.angle_gamma   90.00
#
_symmetry.space_group_name_H-M   'P 1'
#
loop_
_entity.id
_entity.type
_entity.pdbx_description
1 polymer ?
#
loop_
_entity_poly.entity_id
_entity_poly.type
_entity_poly.pdbx_seq_one_letter_code
_entity_poly.pdbx_strand_id
1 'polypeptide(L)'
;MAHNAVRLDSVFVTTAGEWKLGALDFVGPVNEPPPSTRQTAGFVDANTTDPYMPTDNRLVDSWGLGCLIWEIFNPSSTLKDRAQLIESSYSKRIPKALVNDYRRLIAQSATKGGVKRFTVSQFLQSTRNSEKQGFLANDYVDTLLFLEEIELKDSMEKSTFLKNLATQITSFPDDVCRHKILPHLVNGLRYGSAGVDALLPVLRLIPLLSDNDFQTYVLPCLLKLFSSPERATRVRLLEHLPDFVQHLQTKCIETQIFGPVSAGFTDTHPVVREATVRAMIHLAPRLSTKLLNENLIKHIITLQVGDNL
;
A
#
# COMPACT_ATOMS: atom_id res chain seq x y z
N MET A 1 -23.45 -4.94 -13.12
CA MET A 1 -23.91 -3.60 -13.54
C MET A 1 -22.85 -3.00 -14.45
N ALA A 2 -23.25 -2.12 -15.37
CA ALA A 2 -22.35 -1.29 -16.17
C ALA A 2 -22.41 0.15 -15.65
N HIS A 3 -21.27 0.85 -15.66
CA HIS A 3 -21.16 2.25 -15.23
C HIS A 3 -21.56 3.21 -16.35
N ASN A 4 -21.19 2.86 -17.57
CA ASN A 4 -21.40 3.57 -18.82
C ASN A 4 -20.76 4.97 -18.94
N ALA A 5 -20.03 5.46 -17.94
CA ALA A 5 -19.49 6.82 -17.93
C ALA A 5 -18.03 6.88 -17.48
N VAL A 6 -17.27 5.79 -17.67
CA VAL A 6 -15.84 5.71 -17.33
C VAL A 6 -15.01 6.66 -18.22
N ARG A 7 -14.42 7.67 -17.59
CA ARG A 7 -13.55 8.72 -18.17
C ARG A 7 -12.82 9.48 -17.07
N LEU A 8 -11.90 10.37 -17.41
CA LEU A 8 -11.14 11.14 -16.42
C LEU A 8 -12.03 11.87 -15.39
N ASP A 9 -13.10 12.53 -15.84
CA ASP A 9 -14.05 13.27 -14.96
C ASP A 9 -14.82 12.37 -13.98
N SER A 10 -14.86 11.06 -14.23
CA SER A 10 -15.49 10.09 -13.31
C SER A 10 -14.53 9.57 -12.25
N VAL A 11 -13.23 9.88 -12.35
CA VAL A 11 -12.19 9.37 -11.45
C VAL A 11 -11.91 10.39 -10.35
N PHE A 12 -12.09 9.96 -9.10
CA PHE A 12 -11.73 10.71 -7.91
C PHE A 12 -10.57 9.99 -7.21
N VAL A 13 -9.63 10.75 -6.68
CA VAL A 13 -8.44 10.21 -6.01
C VAL A 13 -8.54 10.46 -4.52
N THR A 14 -8.40 9.40 -3.71
CA THR A 14 -8.37 9.52 -2.25
C THR A 14 -7.02 10.04 -1.77
N THR A 15 -6.92 10.42 -0.50
CA THR A 15 -5.63 10.76 0.13
C THR A 15 -4.63 9.61 0.10
N ALA A 16 -5.09 8.36 -0.03
CA ALA A 16 -4.25 7.18 -0.20
C ALA A 16 -3.85 6.89 -1.64
N GLY A 17 -4.14 7.79 -2.59
CA GLY A 17 -3.85 7.60 -4.01
C GLY A 17 -4.76 6.58 -4.70
N GLU A 18 -5.82 6.12 -4.05
CA GLU A 18 -6.75 5.16 -4.65
C GLU A 18 -7.74 5.88 -5.57
N TRP A 19 -8.06 5.25 -6.70
CA TRP A 19 -9.05 5.76 -7.62
C TRP A 19 -10.43 5.21 -7.28
N LYS A 20 -11.40 6.09 -7.15
CA LYS A 20 -12.82 5.77 -6.97
C LYS A 20 -13.60 6.34 -8.15
N LEU A 21 -14.65 5.62 -8.57
CA LEU A 21 -15.50 6.04 -9.68
C LEU A 21 -16.75 6.76 -9.16
N GLY A 22 -17.06 7.92 -9.74
CA GLY A 22 -18.29 8.70 -9.57
C GLY A 22 -19.04 8.89 -10.89
N ALA A 23 -19.91 9.90 -11.01
CA ALA A 23 -20.75 10.12 -12.21
C ALA A 23 -21.64 8.91 -12.55
N LEU A 24 -22.49 8.53 -11.59
CA LEU A 24 -23.31 7.31 -11.64
C LEU A 24 -24.63 7.48 -12.42
N ASP A 25 -24.82 8.59 -13.14
CA ASP A 25 -26.08 8.95 -13.82
C ASP A 25 -26.51 7.93 -14.87
N PHE A 26 -25.57 7.15 -15.40
CA PHE A 26 -25.80 6.16 -16.45
C PHE A 26 -25.59 4.71 -16.00
N VAL A 27 -25.54 4.45 -14.69
CA VAL A 27 -25.40 3.09 -14.16
C VAL A 27 -26.64 2.26 -14.52
N GLY A 28 -26.42 1.06 -15.03
CA GLY A 28 -27.51 0.17 -15.44
C GLY A 28 -27.10 -1.29 -15.65
N PRO A 29 -27.99 -2.11 -16.21
CA PRO A 29 -27.68 -3.49 -16.60
C PRO A 29 -26.59 -3.53 -17.68
N VAL A 30 -25.72 -4.56 -17.66
CA VAL A 30 -24.56 -4.68 -18.57
C VAL A 30 -24.96 -4.77 -20.05
N ASN A 31 -26.16 -5.30 -20.32
CA ASN A 31 -26.68 -5.53 -21.66
C ASN A 31 -27.64 -4.42 -22.13
N GLU A 32 -27.84 -3.39 -21.31
CA GLU A 32 -28.75 -2.28 -21.59
C GLU A 32 -27.92 -0.98 -21.58
N PRO A 33 -27.21 -0.69 -22.68
CA PRO A 33 -26.40 0.51 -22.76
C PRO A 33 -27.30 1.76 -22.76
N PRO A 34 -26.79 2.91 -22.29
CA PRO A 34 -27.55 4.14 -22.29
C PRO A 34 -27.85 4.61 -23.73
N PRO A 35 -28.81 5.52 -23.89
CA PRO A 35 -29.05 6.20 -25.16
C PRO A 35 -27.77 6.81 -25.73
N SER A 36 -27.67 6.85 -27.05
CA SER A 36 -26.52 7.44 -27.76
C SER A 36 -26.35 8.92 -27.43
N THR A 37 -27.44 9.61 -27.10
CA THR A 37 -27.45 11.01 -26.67
C THR A 37 -27.43 11.06 -25.15
N ARG A 38 -26.30 11.46 -24.57
CA ARG A 38 -26.12 11.64 -23.12
C ARG A 38 -26.21 13.13 -22.80
N GLN A 39 -27.29 13.55 -22.15
CA GLN A 39 -27.46 14.92 -21.68
C GLN A 39 -27.45 14.93 -20.14
N THR A 40 -26.29 15.18 -19.55
CA THR A 40 -26.15 15.46 -18.11
C THR A 40 -25.14 16.59 -17.92
N ALA A 41 -25.10 17.18 -16.71
CA ALA A 41 -24.27 18.34 -16.39
C ALA A 41 -22.75 18.17 -16.65
N GLY A 42 -22.28 16.92 -16.82
CA GLY A 42 -20.88 16.61 -17.13
C GLY A 42 -20.60 16.23 -18.60
N PHE A 43 -21.59 16.16 -19.48
CA PHE A 43 -21.40 15.82 -20.90
C PHE A 43 -21.62 17.08 -21.72
N VAL A 44 -20.53 17.76 -22.06
CA VAL A 44 -20.57 19.01 -22.83
C VAL A 44 -20.75 18.66 -24.30
N ASP A 45 -21.69 19.37 -24.93
CA ASP A 45 -22.01 19.37 -26.37
C ASP A 45 -22.87 18.22 -26.92
N ALA A 46 -24.19 18.35 -26.73
CA ALA A 46 -25.22 17.51 -27.35
C ALA A 46 -25.22 17.51 -28.89
N ASN A 47 -24.45 18.42 -29.52
CA ASN A 47 -24.34 18.57 -30.97
C ASN A 47 -23.13 17.84 -31.59
N THR A 48 -22.29 17.19 -30.77
CA THR A 48 -21.11 16.46 -31.25
C THR A 48 -21.22 14.96 -30.93
N THR A 49 -20.51 14.11 -31.69
CA THR A 49 -20.50 12.67 -31.43
C THR A 49 -19.66 12.40 -30.18
N ASP A 50 -20.27 11.82 -29.14
CA ASP A 50 -19.56 11.45 -27.90
C ASP A 50 -18.41 10.45 -28.19
N PRO A 51 -17.13 10.85 -28.02
CA PRO A 51 -16.00 9.97 -28.28
C PRO A 51 -15.85 8.87 -27.22
N TYR A 52 -16.48 9.01 -26.04
CA TYR A 52 -16.49 8.01 -24.96
C TYR A 52 -17.57 6.92 -25.18
N MET A 53 -18.37 7.05 -26.23
CA MET A 53 -19.30 6.04 -26.67
C MET A 53 -18.74 5.27 -27.87
N PRO A 54 -18.74 3.92 -27.86
CA PRO A 54 -18.38 3.14 -29.04
C PRO A 54 -19.49 3.20 -30.11
N THR A 55 -19.12 3.10 -31.38
CA THR A 55 -20.06 3.17 -32.53
C THR A 55 -21.17 2.12 -32.49
N ASP A 56 -20.88 0.94 -31.94
CA ASP A 56 -21.81 -0.18 -31.84
C ASP A 56 -22.60 -0.20 -30.53
N ASN A 57 -22.39 0.76 -29.64
CA ASN A 57 -23.00 0.85 -28.31
C ASN A 57 -22.84 -0.41 -27.44
N ARG A 58 -21.76 -1.19 -27.64
CA ARG A 58 -21.48 -2.42 -26.88
C ARG A 58 -20.21 -2.28 -26.05
N LEU A 59 -20.17 -2.93 -24.89
CA LEU A 59 -18.99 -2.89 -24.00
C LEU A 59 -18.52 -1.45 -23.73
N VAL A 60 -19.50 -0.59 -23.43
CA VAL A 60 -19.29 0.86 -23.22
C VAL A 60 -18.22 1.12 -22.16
N ASP A 61 -18.24 0.39 -21.04
CA ASP A 61 -17.21 0.51 -19.99
C ASP A 61 -15.81 0.09 -20.45
N SER A 62 -15.71 -0.90 -21.34
CA SER A 62 -14.41 -1.30 -21.88
C SER A 62 -13.86 -0.24 -22.83
N TRP A 63 -14.71 0.34 -23.66
CA TRP A 63 -14.34 1.49 -24.49
C TRP A 63 -13.95 2.70 -23.62
N GLY A 64 -14.74 3.01 -22.60
CA GLY A 64 -14.49 4.09 -21.65
C GLY A 64 -13.17 3.90 -20.88
N LEU A 65 -12.86 2.68 -20.43
CA LEU A 65 -11.55 2.35 -19.87
C LEU A 65 -10.41 2.60 -20.86
N GLY A 66 -10.61 2.28 -22.14
CA GLY A 66 -9.69 2.65 -23.20
C GLY A 66 -9.49 4.16 -23.30
N CYS A 67 -10.58 4.93 -23.33
CA CYS A 67 -10.53 6.40 -23.34
C CYS A 67 -9.79 6.95 -22.11
N LEU A 68 -10.08 6.42 -20.91
CA LEU A 68 -9.41 6.80 -19.67
C LEU A 68 -7.90 6.54 -19.73
N ILE A 69 -7.47 5.37 -20.22
CA ILE A 69 -6.05 5.07 -20.43
C ILE A 69 -5.42 6.10 -21.38
N TRP A 70 -6.10 6.44 -22.47
CA TRP A 70 -5.61 7.47 -23.40
C TRP A 70 -5.46 8.82 -22.69
N GLU A 71 -6.44 9.25 -21.90
CA GLU A 71 -6.40 10.53 -21.18
C GLU A 71 -5.22 10.61 -20.19
N ILE A 72 -5.00 9.54 -19.41
CA ILE A 72 -3.91 9.45 -18.43
C ILE A 72 -2.54 9.66 -19.09
N PHE A 73 -2.32 9.06 -20.26
CA PHE A 73 -1.04 9.14 -20.98
C PHE A 73 -0.96 10.34 -21.94
N ASN A 74 -2.04 11.13 -22.07
CA ASN A 74 -2.09 12.32 -22.93
C ASN A 74 -2.68 13.54 -22.19
N PRO A 75 -2.14 13.95 -21.03
CA PRO A 75 -2.76 14.95 -20.15
C PRO A 75 -2.85 16.36 -20.76
N SER A 76 -2.03 16.67 -21.77
CA SER A 76 -2.05 17.95 -22.48
C SER A 76 -3.02 17.97 -23.67
N SER A 77 -3.87 16.97 -23.81
CA SER A 77 -4.74 16.78 -24.96
C SER A 77 -6.16 16.42 -24.51
N THR A 78 -7.15 16.92 -25.24
CA THR A 78 -8.55 16.61 -24.99
C THR A 78 -9.04 15.62 -26.03
N LEU A 79 -9.70 14.55 -25.59
CA LEU A 79 -10.35 13.59 -26.48
C LEU A 79 -11.63 14.20 -27.03
N LYS A 80 -11.63 14.51 -28.34
CA LYS A 80 -12.76 15.10 -29.07
C LYS A 80 -13.29 14.17 -30.15
N ASP A 81 -12.42 13.34 -30.72
CA ASP A 81 -12.76 12.42 -31.80
C ASP A 81 -12.14 11.03 -31.56
N ARG A 82 -12.88 9.98 -31.93
CA ARG A 82 -12.46 8.58 -31.76
C ARG A 82 -11.18 8.24 -32.56
N ALA A 83 -10.90 8.93 -33.66
CA ALA A 83 -9.68 8.76 -34.45
C ALA A 83 -8.41 9.05 -33.63
N GLN A 84 -8.48 9.95 -32.65
CA GLN A 84 -7.36 10.26 -31.76
C GLN A 84 -6.91 9.04 -30.94
N LEU A 85 -7.81 8.09 -30.66
CA LEU A 85 -7.50 6.89 -29.88
C LEU A 85 -6.52 5.95 -30.59
N ILE A 86 -6.47 5.98 -31.93
CA ILE A 86 -5.60 5.12 -32.73
C ILE A 86 -4.44 5.87 -33.39
N GLU A 87 -4.40 7.20 -33.28
CA GLU A 87 -3.36 8.01 -33.89
C GLU A 87 -1.98 7.68 -33.28
N SER A 88 -0.98 7.61 -34.16
CA SER A 88 0.37 7.18 -33.76
C SER A 88 1.07 8.16 -32.82
N SER A 89 0.74 9.45 -32.86
CA SER A 89 1.29 10.52 -32.02
C SER A 89 0.95 10.30 -30.54
N TYR A 90 -0.31 9.98 -30.24
CA TYR A 90 -0.80 9.70 -28.89
C TYR A 90 -0.46 8.27 -28.44
N SER A 91 -0.59 7.28 -29.33
CA SER A 91 -0.35 5.87 -28.99
C SER A 91 1.08 5.59 -28.50
N LYS A 92 2.06 6.39 -28.94
CA LYS A 92 3.48 6.26 -28.51
C LYS A 92 3.71 6.66 -27.05
N ARG A 93 2.79 7.40 -26.43
CA ARG A 93 2.88 7.80 -25.01
C ARG A 93 2.39 6.72 -24.05
N ILE A 94 1.58 5.77 -24.55
CA ILE A 94 1.12 4.63 -23.78
C ILE A 94 2.28 3.62 -23.63
N PRO A 95 2.54 3.08 -22.42
CA PRO A 95 3.60 2.10 -22.19
C PRO A 95 3.49 0.90 -23.13
N LYS A 96 4.61 0.47 -23.71
CA LYS A 96 4.64 -0.62 -24.71
C LYS A 96 3.96 -1.91 -24.23
N ALA A 97 4.13 -2.26 -22.96
CA ALA A 97 3.50 -3.42 -22.33
C ALA A 97 1.96 -3.34 -22.29
N LEU A 98 1.39 -2.13 -22.35
CA LEU A 98 -0.05 -1.88 -22.28
C LEU A 98 -0.71 -1.65 -23.65
N VAL A 99 0.07 -1.26 -24.68
CA VAL A 99 -0.47 -0.85 -26.00
C VAL A 99 -1.36 -1.91 -26.64
N ASN A 100 -0.99 -3.19 -26.53
CA ASN A 100 -1.78 -4.27 -27.12
C ASN A 100 -3.14 -4.41 -26.44
N ASP A 101 -3.17 -4.47 -25.11
CA ASP A 101 -4.41 -4.56 -24.33
C ASP A 101 -5.28 -3.32 -24.50
N TYR A 102 -4.68 -2.13 -24.51
CA TYR A 102 -5.34 -0.87 -24.84
C TYR A 102 -6.05 -0.92 -26.20
N ARG A 103 -5.36 -1.37 -27.26
CA ARG A 103 -5.97 -1.51 -28.59
C ARG A 103 -7.13 -2.50 -28.62
N ARG A 104 -7.11 -3.53 -27.76
CA ARG A 104 -8.25 -4.45 -27.61
C ARG A 104 -9.43 -3.80 -26.91
N LEU A 105 -9.24 -2.83 -26.01
CA LEU A 105 -10.34 -2.09 -25.37
C LEU A 105 -11.07 -1.17 -26.37
N ILE A 106 -10.32 -0.52 -27.26
CA ILE A 106 -10.86 0.43 -28.26
C ILE A 106 -11.13 -0.19 -29.64
N ALA A 107 -11.06 -1.52 -29.76
CA ALA A 107 -11.34 -2.18 -31.04
C ALA A 107 -12.77 -1.87 -31.49
N GLN A 108 -12.98 -1.42 -32.73
CA GLN A 108 -14.33 -1.32 -33.29
C GLN A 108 -14.85 -2.72 -33.57
N SER A 109 -16.15 -2.96 -33.30
CA SER A 109 -16.80 -4.28 -33.28
C SER A 109 -16.27 -5.25 -34.33
N ALA A 110 -16.02 -6.50 -33.94
CA ALA A 110 -15.51 -7.53 -34.84
C ALA A 110 -16.53 -7.84 -35.96
N THR A 111 -16.34 -7.25 -37.13
CA THR A 111 -16.78 -7.87 -38.39
C THR A 111 -16.07 -9.22 -38.55
N LYS A 112 -16.58 -10.14 -39.38
CA LYS A 112 -15.96 -11.47 -39.56
C LYS A 112 -14.46 -11.29 -39.90
N GLY A 113 -13.57 -11.80 -39.05
CA GLY A 113 -12.11 -11.64 -39.16
C GLY A 113 -11.50 -10.45 -38.41
N GLY A 114 -12.31 -9.61 -37.78
CA GLY A 114 -11.88 -8.44 -37.00
C GLY A 114 -11.43 -8.75 -35.57
N VAL A 115 -10.69 -7.81 -34.98
CA VAL A 115 -10.17 -7.90 -33.62
C VAL A 115 -11.32 -7.74 -32.61
N LYS A 116 -11.57 -8.78 -31.80
CA LYS A 116 -12.62 -8.75 -30.78
C LYS A 116 -12.27 -7.78 -29.63
N ARG A 117 -13.17 -6.85 -29.31
CA ARG A 117 -13.04 -5.95 -28.16
C ARG A 117 -12.97 -6.72 -26.85
N PHE A 118 -12.04 -6.36 -25.97
CA PHE A 118 -11.94 -6.95 -24.63
C PHE A 118 -13.06 -6.46 -23.74
N THR A 119 -13.57 -7.35 -22.88
CA THR A 119 -14.28 -6.92 -21.66
C THR A 119 -13.28 -6.38 -20.64
N VAL A 120 -13.75 -5.61 -19.65
CA VAL A 120 -12.88 -5.13 -18.56
C VAL A 120 -12.20 -6.30 -17.83
N SER A 121 -12.93 -7.39 -17.57
CA SER A 121 -12.36 -8.60 -16.97
C SER A 121 -11.26 -9.24 -17.81
N GLN A 122 -11.43 -9.30 -19.14
CA GLN A 122 -10.40 -9.85 -20.04
C GLN A 122 -9.15 -8.97 -20.07
N PHE A 123 -9.33 -7.64 -20.07
CA PHE A 123 -8.22 -6.70 -19.97
C PHE A 123 -7.46 -6.88 -18.66
N LEU A 124 -8.15 -6.98 -17.52
CA LEU A 124 -7.52 -7.20 -16.22
C LEU A 124 -6.77 -8.55 -16.18
N GLN A 125 -7.37 -9.62 -16.68
CA GLN A 125 -6.71 -10.94 -16.75
C GLN A 125 -5.44 -10.90 -17.60
N SER A 126 -5.46 -10.21 -18.74
CA SER A 126 -4.31 -10.09 -19.65
C SER A 126 -3.20 -9.26 -19.02
N THR A 127 -3.53 -8.07 -18.50
CA THR A 127 -2.56 -7.14 -17.90
C THR A 127 -1.99 -7.61 -16.58
N ARG A 128 -2.65 -8.53 -15.87
CA ARG A 128 -2.18 -9.16 -14.63
C ARG A 128 -1.41 -10.46 -14.86
N ASN A 129 -1.21 -10.88 -16.11
CA ASN A 129 -0.49 -12.12 -16.40
C ASN A 129 1.04 -11.93 -16.27
N SER A 130 1.62 -12.44 -15.19
CA SER A 130 3.06 -12.34 -14.91
C SER A 130 3.94 -13.10 -15.92
N GLU A 131 3.48 -14.24 -16.45
CA GLU A 131 4.22 -15.01 -17.46
C GLU A 131 4.42 -14.21 -18.76
N LYS A 132 3.45 -13.34 -19.06
CA LYS A 132 3.47 -12.46 -20.25
C LYS A 132 4.02 -11.06 -19.94
N GLN A 133 4.56 -10.83 -18.75
CA GLN A 133 5.04 -9.51 -18.32
C GLN A 133 3.97 -8.43 -18.47
N GLY A 134 2.74 -8.75 -18.04
CA GLY A 134 1.60 -7.85 -18.11
C GLY A 134 1.85 -6.55 -17.34
N PHE A 135 1.33 -5.43 -17.84
CA PHE A 135 1.58 -4.10 -17.28
C PHE A 135 1.19 -3.94 -15.80
N LEU A 136 0.13 -4.63 -15.34
CA LEU A 136 -0.36 -4.60 -13.96
C LEU A 136 0.17 -5.77 -13.11
N ALA A 137 1.04 -6.62 -13.66
CA ALA A 137 1.72 -7.70 -12.94
C ALA A 137 2.99 -7.14 -12.27
N ASN A 138 2.82 -6.55 -11.09
CA ASN A 138 3.91 -5.98 -10.31
C ASN A 138 3.62 -6.07 -8.80
N ASP A 139 4.69 -6.00 -8.02
CA ASP A 139 4.66 -6.17 -6.56
C ASP A 139 3.79 -5.13 -5.84
N TYR A 140 3.66 -3.93 -6.41
CA TYR A 140 2.81 -2.88 -5.86
C TYR A 140 1.34 -3.28 -5.93
N VAL A 141 0.85 -3.72 -7.10
CA VAL A 141 -0.54 -4.17 -7.26
C VAL A 141 -0.79 -5.44 -6.45
N ASP A 142 0.15 -6.39 -6.46
CA ASP A 142 0.05 -7.64 -5.67
C ASP A 142 -0.03 -7.36 -4.17
N THR A 143 0.76 -6.40 -3.68
CA THR A 143 0.71 -5.99 -2.28
C THR A 143 -0.65 -5.42 -1.91
N LEU A 144 -1.19 -4.51 -2.72
CA LEU A 144 -2.46 -3.87 -2.41
C LEU A 144 -3.64 -4.85 -2.40
N LEU A 145 -3.66 -5.79 -3.35
CA LEU A 145 -4.67 -6.85 -3.39
C LEU A 145 -4.54 -7.79 -2.19
N PHE A 146 -3.31 -8.16 -1.81
CA PHE A 146 -3.09 -8.99 -0.61
C PHE A 146 -3.58 -8.28 0.65
N LEU A 147 -3.32 -6.98 0.79
CA LEU A 147 -3.77 -6.18 1.94
C LEU A 147 -5.30 -6.13 2.04
N GLU A 148 -6.02 -6.06 0.92
CA GLU A 148 -7.49 -6.06 0.90
C GLU A 148 -8.09 -7.39 1.40
N GLU A 149 -7.38 -8.49 1.18
CA GLU A 149 -7.81 -9.83 1.59
C GLU A 149 -7.09 -10.36 2.83
N ILE A 150 -6.24 -9.55 3.48
CA ILE A 150 -5.29 -10.05 4.49
C ILE A 150 -5.99 -10.79 5.64
N GLU A 151 -7.19 -10.36 6.04
CA GLU A 151 -7.95 -11.00 7.12
C GLU A 151 -8.46 -12.40 6.77
N LEU A 152 -8.55 -12.74 5.47
CA LEU A 152 -8.92 -14.06 4.98
C LEU A 152 -7.73 -15.02 4.87
N LYS A 153 -6.50 -14.51 5.00
CA LYS A 153 -5.26 -15.29 4.88
C LYS A 153 -4.89 -15.97 6.18
N ASP A 154 -4.20 -17.09 6.08
CA ASP A 154 -3.67 -17.81 7.25
C ASP A 154 -2.39 -17.15 7.82
N SER A 155 -1.95 -17.63 8.98
CA SER A 155 -0.77 -17.06 9.66
C SER A 155 0.54 -17.22 8.88
N MET A 156 0.68 -18.28 8.09
CA MET A 156 1.88 -18.53 7.29
C MET A 156 1.94 -17.62 6.07
N GLU A 157 0.82 -17.46 5.38
CA GLU A 157 0.65 -16.50 4.27
C GLU A 157 0.94 -15.07 4.75
N LYS A 158 0.34 -14.66 5.88
CA LYS A 158 0.60 -13.34 6.50
C LYS A 158 2.07 -13.13 6.83
N SER A 159 2.71 -14.10 7.49
CA SER A 159 4.14 -14.01 7.86
C SER A 159 5.03 -13.84 6.62
N THR A 160 4.77 -14.63 5.58
CA THR A 160 5.54 -14.58 4.32
C THR A 160 5.35 -13.24 3.63
N PHE A 161 4.10 -12.78 3.53
CA PHE A 161 3.77 -11.48 2.95
C PHE A 161 4.46 -10.33 3.70
N LEU A 162 4.37 -10.28 5.03
CA LEU A 162 4.93 -9.17 5.82
C LEU A 162 6.46 -9.10 5.72
N LYS A 163 7.14 -10.26 5.65
CA LYS A 163 8.59 -10.32 5.42
C LYS A 163 8.98 -9.78 4.04
N ASN A 164 8.23 -10.15 3.00
CA ASN A 164 8.45 -9.64 1.65
C ASN A 164 8.10 -8.14 1.55
N LEU A 165 7.03 -7.70 2.22
CA LEU A 165 6.65 -6.30 2.25
C LEU A 165 7.77 -5.42 2.80
N ALA A 166 8.47 -5.88 3.85
CA ALA A 166 9.57 -5.14 4.45
C ALA A 166 10.72 -4.81 3.47
N THR A 167 10.91 -5.59 2.40
CA THR A 167 11.99 -5.39 1.42
C THR A 167 11.60 -4.44 0.29
N GLN A 168 10.32 -4.33 -0.03
CA GLN A 168 9.82 -3.58 -1.19
C GLN A 168 9.02 -2.32 -0.84
N ILE A 169 8.55 -2.17 0.39
CA ILE A 169 7.62 -1.09 0.78
C ILE A 169 8.13 0.32 0.52
N THR A 170 9.45 0.55 0.58
CA THR A 170 10.06 1.87 0.31
C THR A 170 10.08 2.22 -1.18
N SER A 171 9.69 1.31 -2.07
CA SER A 171 9.55 1.58 -3.51
C SER A 171 8.15 2.08 -3.89
N PHE A 172 7.19 2.02 -2.97
CA PHE A 172 5.81 2.40 -3.21
C PHE A 172 5.58 3.90 -2.98
N PRO A 173 4.54 4.51 -3.56
CA PRO A 173 4.24 5.92 -3.37
C PRO A 173 4.00 6.26 -1.89
N ASP A 174 4.61 7.35 -1.42
CA ASP A 174 4.55 7.78 -0.02
C ASP A 174 3.12 7.88 0.54
N ASP A 175 2.19 8.43 -0.25
CA ASP A 175 0.80 8.61 0.18
C ASP A 175 0.08 7.27 0.39
N VAL A 176 0.38 6.27 -0.44
CA VAL A 176 -0.15 4.91 -0.30
C VAL A 176 0.43 4.26 0.95
N CYS A 177 1.74 4.41 1.17
CA CYS A 177 2.41 3.94 2.37
C CYS A 177 1.82 4.54 3.65
N ARG A 178 1.60 5.86 3.68
CA ARG A 178 1.08 6.59 4.84
C ARG A 178 -0.39 6.31 5.11
N HIS A 179 -1.23 6.36 4.08
CA HIS A 179 -2.68 6.43 4.25
C HIS A 179 -3.39 5.09 3.98
N LYS A 180 -2.74 4.12 3.33
CA LYS A 180 -3.28 2.75 3.15
C LYS A 180 -2.47 1.71 3.91
N ILE A 181 -1.18 1.57 3.63
CA ILE A 181 -0.40 0.43 4.14
C ILE A 181 -0.15 0.53 5.65
N LEU A 182 0.34 1.68 6.14
CA LEU A 182 0.64 1.86 7.56
C LEU A 182 -0.57 1.61 8.47
N PRO A 183 -1.78 2.15 8.20
CA PRO A 183 -2.97 1.84 9.00
C PRO A 183 -3.26 0.34 9.12
N HIS A 184 -3.11 -0.44 8.04
CA HIS A 184 -3.31 -1.89 8.07
C HIS A 184 -2.26 -2.57 8.97
N LEU A 185 -0.99 -2.21 8.82
CA LEU A 185 0.10 -2.77 9.62
C LEU A 185 -0.03 -2.43 11.11
N VAL A 186 -0.33 -1.17 11.42
CA VAL A 186 -0.51 -0.67 12.80
C VAL A 186 -1.71 -1.35 13.45
N ASN A 187 -2.83 -1.51 12.75
CA ASN A 187 -3.98 -2.26 13.25
C ASN A 187 -3.63 -3.73 13.49
N GLY A 188 -2.89 -4.35 12.57
CA GLY A 188 -2.41 -5.72 12.71
C GLY A 188 -1.53 -5.93 13.95
N LEU A 189 -0.61 -4.99 14.23
CA LEU A 189 0.20 -5.00 15.44
C LEU A 189 -0.63 -4.73 16.70
N ARG A 190 -1.57 -3.79 16.63
CA ARG A 190 -2.39 -3.38 17.77
C ARG A 190 -3.32 -4.50 18.23
N TYR A 191 -3.94 -5.22 17.31
CA TYR A 191 -4.89 -6.29 17.64
C TYR A 191 -4.27 -7.70 17.61
N GLY A 192 -2.98 -7.80 17.25
CA GLY A 192 -2.22 -9.05 17.27
C GLY A 192 -2.47 -9.96 16.07
N SER A 193 -3.25 -9.53 15.06
CA SER A 193 -3.54 -10.33 13.87
C SER A 193 -2.36 -10.48 12.91
N ALA A 194 -1.37 -9.58 12.99
CA ALA A 194 -0.17 -9.61 12.14
C ALA A 194 1.10 -10.10 12.86
N GLY A 195 1.06 -10.27 14.18
CA GLY A 195 2.22 -10.64 14.99
C GLY A 195 3.40 -9.66 14.88
N VAL A 196 4.57 -10.04 15.38
CA VAL A 196 5.80 -9.22 15.33
C VAL A 196 6.41 -9.13 13.91
N ASP A 197 5.87 -9.85 12.92
CA ASP A 197 6.31 -9.77 11.53
C ASP A 197 5.94 -8.43 10.86
N ALA A 198 4.88 -7.76 11.33
CA ALA A 198 4.52 -6.43 10.84
C ALA A 198 5.42 -5.31 11.39
N LEU A 199 6.27 -5.58 12.40
CA LEU A 199 7.14 -4.58 13.00
C LEU A 199 8.08 -3.97 11.95
N LEU A 200 8.82 -4.81 11.21
CA LEU A 200 9.82 -4.32 10.27
C LEU A 200 9.21 -3.47 9.14
N PRO A 201 8.11 -3.87 8.48
CA PRO A 201 7.39 -3.00 7.55
C PRO A 201 7.01 -1.64 8.15
N VAL A 202 6.50 -1.60 9.39
CA VAL A 202 6.15 -0.34 10.06
C VAL A 202 7.38 0.54 10.28
N LEU A 203 8.50 -0.04 10.72
CA LEU A 203 9.73 0.71 10.95
C LEU A 203 10.27 1.33 9.67
N ARG A 204 10.16 0.63 8.53
CA ARG A 204 10.54 1.17 7.20
C ARG A 204 9.73 2.40 6.80
N LEU A 205 8.55 2.61 7.38
CA LEU A 205 7.69 3.75 7.10
C LEU A 205 7.88 4.94 8.05
N ILE A 206 8.60 4.77 9.16
CA ILE A 206 8.86 5.87 10.12
C ILE A 206 9.44 7.12 9.45
N PRO A 207 10.40 7.04 8.51
CA PRO A 207 10.95 8.24 7.85
C PRO A 207 9.91 9.06 7.07
N LEU A 208 8.76 8.47 6.72
CA LEU A 208 7.67 9.18 6.05
C LEU A 208 6.76 9.94 7.02
N LEU A 209 6.88 9.73 8.33
CA LEU A 209 5.95 10.25 9.31
C LEU A 209 6.44 11.55 9.93
N SER A 210 5.49 12.45 10.22
CA SER A 210 5.74 13.53 11.15
C SER A 210 5.92 12.98 12.56
N ASP A 211 6.55 13.73 13.45
CA ASP A 211 6.62 13.34 14.86
C ASP A 211 5.22 13.13 15.45
N ASN A 212 4.23 13.95 15.07
CA ASN A 212 2.85 13.81 15.52
C ASN A 212 2.22 12.48 15.06
N ASP A 213 2.42 12.10 13.80
CA ASP A 213 1.91 10.83 13.26
C ASP A 213 2.60 9.64 13.92
N PHE A 214 3.91 9.72 14.16
CA PHE A 214 4.64 8.69 14.90
C PHE A 214 4.07 8.51 16.31
N GLN A 215 3.90 9.61 17.07
CA GLN A 215 3.33 9.55 18.42
C GLN A 215 1.90 8.99 18.43
N THR A 216 1.11 9.30 17.40
CA THR A 216 -0.32 8.94 17.34
C THR A 216 -0.55 7.50 16.89
N TYR A 217 0.16 7.06 15.85
CA TYR A 217 -0.13 5.79 15.19
C TYR A 217 0.86 4.68 15.57
N VAL A 218 2.17 4.98 15.62
CA VAL A 218 3.22 3.96 15.75
C VAL A 218 3.58 3.72 17.22
N LEU A 219 3.81 4.77 18.00
CA LEU A 219 4.26 4.65 19.39
C LEU A 219 3.35 3.76 20.26
N PRO A 220 2.00 3.88 20.22
CA PRO A 220 1.14 3.04 21.05
C PRO A 220 1.34 1.54 20.78
N CYS A 221 1.62 1.17 19.53
CA CYS A 221 1.90 -0.22 19.16
C CYS A 221 3.26 -0.68 19.70
N LEU A 222 4.31 0.14 19.59
CA LEU A 222 5.62 -0.18 20.15
C LEU A 222 5.58 -0.39 21.67
N LEU A 223 4.85 0.47 22.40
CA LEU A 223 4.69 0.33 23.85
C LEU A 223 3.97 -0.96 24.25
N LYS A 224 2.97 -1.37 23.46
CA LYS A 224 2.31 -2.66 23.64
C LYS A 224 3.29 -3.83 23.41
N LEU A 225 4.14 -3.74 22.39
CA LEU A 225 5.16 -4.77 22.12
C LEU A 225 6.23 -4.82 23.23
N PHE A 226 6.68 -3.68 23.77
CA PHE A 226 7.60 -3.66 24.93
C PHE A 226 7.00 -4.34 26.15
N SER A 227 5.68 -4.22 26.35
CA SER A 227 4.96 -4.85 27.44
C SER A 227 4.69 -6.36 27.21
N SER A 228 5.03 -6.90 26.05
CA SER A 228 4.80 -8.31 25.72
C SER A 228 5.73 -9.23 26.54
N PRO A 229 5.20 -10.33 27.11
CA PRO A 229 6.02 -11.34 27.77
C PRO A 229 6.79 -12.23 26.77
N GLU A 230 6.47 -12.16 25.47
CA GLU A 230 7.04 -13.02 24.46
C GLU A 230 8.50 -12.62 24.13
N ARG A 231 9.43 -13.55 24.38
CA ARG A 231 10.87 -13.33 24.17
C ARG A 231 11.23 -12.98 22.73
N ALA A 232 10.62 -13.65 21.74
CA ALA A 232 10.90 -13.40 20.32
C ALA A 232 10.52 -11.97 19.91
N THR A 233 9.34 -11.51 20.36
CA THR A 233 8.91 -10.12 20.18
C THR A 233 9.88 -9.14 20.82
N ARG A 234 10.30 -9.41 22.06
CA ARG A 234 11.28 -8.56 22.77
C ARG A 234 12.60 -8.48 22.03
N VAL A 235 13.19 -9.61 21.64
CA VAL A 235 14.48 -9.63 20.92
C VAL A 235 14.39 -8.81 19.64
N ARG A 236 13.35 -9.03 18.83
CA ARG A 236 13.19 -8.28 17.58
C ARG A 236 13.02 -6.77 17.79
N LEU A 237 12.28 -6.37 18.83
CA LEU A 237 12.09 -4.97 19.17
C LEU A 237 13.39 -4.30 19.62
N LEU A 238 14.23 -5.02 20.37
CA LEU A 238 15.53 -4.55 20.84
C LEU A 238 16.54 -4.45 19.69
N GLU A 239 16.57 -5.41 18.77
CA GLU A 239 17.42 -5.39 17.58
C GLU A 239 17.15 -4.17 16.69
N HIS A 240 15.89 -3.76 16.61
CA HIS A 240 15.46 -2.63 15.81
C HIS A 240 15.25 -1.32 16.60
N LEU A 241 15.62 -1.29 17.88
CA LEU A 241 15.56 -0.06 18.68
C LEU A 241 16.26 1.14 18.02
N PRO A 242 17.43 1.01 17.36
CA PRO A 242 18.10 2.14 16.70
C PRO A 242 17.23 2.85 15.66
N ASP A 243 16.32 2.12 15.02
CA ASP A 243 15.48 2.63 13.92
C ASP A 243 14.44 3.65 14.39
N PHE A 244 14.08 3.65 15.69
CA PHE A 244 13.01 4.50 16.22
C PHE A 244 13.35 5.23 17.53
N VAL A 245 14.48 4.94 18.18
CA VAL A 245 14.85 5.51 19.50
C VAL A 245 14.88 7.04 19.51
N GLN A 246 15.23 7.67 18.39
CA GLN A 246 15.29 9.14 18.27
C GLN A 246 13.91 9.81 18.39
N HIS A 247 12.84 9.11 18.01
CA HIS A 247 11.46 9.62 18.08
C HIS A 247 10.81 9.38 19.45
N LEU A 248 11.49 8.67 20.35
CA LEU A 248 10.99 8.40 21.70
C LEU A 248 11.24 9.60 22.62
N GLN A 249 10.18 10.03 23.31
CA GLN A 249 10.28 11.06 24.34
C GLN A 249 10.89 10.47 25.63
N THR A 250 11.79 11.22 26.29
CA THR A 250 12.47 10.78 27.53
C THR A 250 11.48 10.26 28.57
N LYS A 251 10.41 11.01 28.88
CA LYS A 251 9.38 10.58 29.83
C LYS A 251 8.77 9.21 29.50
N CYS A 252 8.53 8.94 28.21
CA CYS A 252 7.99 7.67 27.75
C CYS A 252 9.00 6.54 27.94
N ILE A 253 10.28 6.80 27.62
CA ILE A 253 11.36 5.84 27.84
C ILE A 253 11.41 5.43 29.32
N GLU A 254 11.44 6.41 30.23
CA GLU A 254 11.60 6.15 31.66
C GLU A 254 10.41 5.41 32.29
N THR A 255 9.19 5.75 31.86
CA THR A 255 7.97 5.25 32.50
C THR A 255 7.45 3.93 31.90
N GLN A 256 7.69 3.67 30.61
CA GLN A 256 7.05 2.55 29.90
C GLN A 256 8.03 1.62 29.17
N ILE A 257 9.26 2.05 28.87
CA ILE A 257 10.20 1.25 28.07
C ILE A 257 11.34 0.70 28.92
N PHE A 258 11.93 1.53 29.80
CA PHE A 258 13.12 1.15 30.55
C PHE A 258 12.88 -0.09 31.42
N GLY A 259 11.78 -0.14 32.17
CA GLY A 259 11.46 -1.30 33.02
C GLY A 259 11.36 -2.62 32.25
N PRO A 260 10.54 -2.70 31.18
CA PRO A 260 10.48 -3.90 30.35
C PRO A 260 11.80 -4.30 29.69
N VAL A 261 12.60 -3.31 29.26
CA VAL A 261 13.93 -3.57 28.68
C VAL A 261 14.90 -4.09 29.75
N SER A 262 14.97 -3.45 30.92
CA SER A 262 15.92 -3.83 31.98
C SER A 262 15.64 -5.21 32.55
N ALA A 263 14.39 -5.68 32.54
CA ALA A 263 14.04 -7.05 32.91
C ALA A 263 14.75 -8.10 32.03
N GLY A 264 15.16 -7.73 30.81
CA GLY A 264 15.89 -8.61 29.90
C GLY A 264 17.31 -8.95 30.35
N PHE A 265 17.93 -8.14 31.22
CA PHE A 265 19.26 -8.43 31.75
C PHE A 265 19.30 -9.70 32.61
N THR A 266 18.20 -10.04 33.28
CA THR A 266 18.08 -11.24 34.12
C THR A 266 17.26 -12.35 33.45
N ASP A 267 17.02 -12.26 32.13
CA ASP A 267 16.27 -13.30 31.42
C ASP A 267 17.06 -14.61 31.39
N THR A 268 16.36 -15.73 31.47
CA THR A 268 16.99 -17.07 31.44
C THR A 268 17.64 -17.37 30.09
N HIS A 269 17.13 -16.79 29.00
CA HIS A 269 17.65 -17.04 27.65
C HIS A 269 18.80 -16.09 27.31
N PRO A 270 20.00 -16.61 26.96
CA PRO A 270 21.17 -15.78 26.65
C PRO A 270 20.92 -14.75 25.53
N VAL A 271 20.18 -15.14 24.50
CA VAL A 271 19.84 -14.27 23.35
C VAL A 271 19.09 -13.01 23.81
N VAL A 272 18.21 -13.11 24.80
CA VAL A 272 17.47 -11.96 25.34
C VAL A 272 18.41 -11.05 26.13
N ARG A 273 19.29 -11.62 26.95
CA ARG A 273 20.30 -10.85 27.71
C ARG A 273 21.22 -10.08 26.76
N GLU A 274 21.73 -10.75 25.74
CA GLU A 274 22.61 -10.17 24.73
C GLU A 274 21.94 -9.03 23.95
N ALA A 275 20.71 -9.26 23.47
CA ALA A 275 19.92 -8.23 22.79
C ALA A 275 19.65 -7.02 23.70
N THR A 276 19.41 -7.25 25.00
CA THR A 276 19.19 -6.19 25.99
C THR A 276 20.45 -5.34 26.18
N VAL A 277 21.62 -5.97 26.32
CA VAL A 277 22.91 -5.28 26.43
C VAL A 277 23.18 -4.42 25.19
N ARG A 278 22.98 -4.99 23.99
CA ARG A 278 23.18 -4.27 22.72
C ARG A 278 22.24 -3.08 22.59
N ALA A 279 20.95 -3.26 22.83
CA ALA A 279 19.96 -2.19 22.75
C ALA A 279 20.22 -1.05 23.74
N MET A 280 20.79 -1.36 24.92
CA MET A 280 21.08 -0.35 25.92
C MET A 280 22.12 0.69 25.47
N ILE A 281 23.00 0.36 24.51
CA ILE A 281 23.93 1.32 23.89
C ILE A 281 23.16 2.49 23.26
N HIS A 282 22.00 2.21 22.68
CA HIS A 282 21.15 3.21 22.03
C HIS A 282 20.20 3.90 23.00
N LEU A 283 19.75 3.20 24.05
CA LEU A 283 18.81 3.73 25.03
C LEU A 283 19.48 4.60 26.09
N ALA A 284 20.68 4.24 26.55
CA ALA A 284 21.39 4.89 27.63
C ALA A 284 21.57 6.42 27.45
N PRO A 285 21.94 6.94 26.25
CA PRO A 285 22.04 8.38 26.01
C PRO A 285 20.72 9.15 26.16
N ARG A 286 19.58 8.45 26.23
CA ARG A 286 18.23 9.04 26.34
C ARG A 286 17.65 8.96 27.75
N LEU A 287 18.33 8.27 28.67
CA LEU A 287 17.91 8.12 30.07
C LEU A 287 18.30 9.35 30.90
N SER A 288 17.54 9.65 31.96
CA SER A 288 18.02 10.59 32.97
C SER A 288 19.28 10.07 33.69
N THR A 289 20.05 11.02 34.22
CA THR A 289 21.26 10.74 35.00
C THR A 289 21.02 9.77 36.15
N LYS A 290 19.84 9.83 36.78
CA LYS A 290 19.45 8.91 37.85
C LYS A 290 19.36 7.47 37.35
N LEU A 291 18.59 7.23 36.29
CA LEU A 291 18.43 5.87 35.73
C LEU A 291 19.75 5.33 35.18
N LEU A 292 20.54 6.19 34.53
CA LEU A 292 21.83 5.84 33.97
C LEU A 292 22.82 5.40 35.05
N ASN A 293 23.01 6.21 36.09
CA ASN A 293 24.08 5.99 37.05
C ASN A 293 23.68 5.05 38.20
N GLU A 294 22.41 5.00 38.58
CA GLU A 294 21.98 4.18 39.72
C GLU A 294 21.43 2.82 39.30
N ASN A 295 20.63 2.76 38.24
CA ASN A 295 19.90 1.54 37.88
C ASN A 295 20.66 0.72 36.84
N LEU A 296 21.09 1.35 35.75
CA LEU A 296 21.75 0.63 34.67
C LEU A 296 23.08 0.02 35.13
N ILE A 297 23.91 0.78 35.87
CA ILE A 297 25.20 0.29 36.38
C ILE A 297 25.02 -0.97 37.24
N LYS A 298 23.98 -1.02 38.10
CA LYS A 298 23.69 -2.21 38.92
C LYS A 298 23.44 -3.45 38.06
N HIS A 299 22.67 -3.32 36.98
CA HIS A 299 22.36 -4.45 36.09
C HIS A 299 23.61 -4.95 35.35
N ILE A 300 24.48 -4.02 34.90
CA ILE A 300 25.74 -4.37 34.23
C ILE A 300 26.68 -5.11 35.18
N ILE A 301 26.81 -4.64 36.44
CA ILE A 301 27.65 -5.29 37.45
C ILE A 301 27.12 -6.71 37.74
N THR A 302 25.81 -6.87 37.93
CA THR A 302 25.22 -8.20 38.18
C THR A 302 25.48 -9.18 37.04
N LEU A 303 25.43 -8.72 35.78
CA LEU A 303 25.76 -9.54 34.62
C LEU A 303 27.23 -9.99 34.60
N GLN A 304 28.15 -9.05 34.83
CA GLN A 304 29.59 -9.36 34.85
C GLN A 304 29.97 -10.36 35.96
N VAL A 305 29.28 -10.32 37.10
CA VAL A 305 29.51 -11.25 38.20
C VAL A 305 28.82 -12.60 37.95
N GLY A 306 27.66 -12.61 37.30
CA GLY A 306 26.88 -13.81 37.03
C GLY A 306 27.44 -14.72 35.92
N ASP A 307 28.14 -14.17 34.93
CA ASP A 307 28.78 -14.98 33.87
C ASP A 307 30.11 -15.64 34.31
N ASN A 308 30.57 -15.38 35.54
CA ASN A 308 31.81 -15.91 36.13
C ASN A 308 31.60 -17.07 37.13
N LEU A 309 30.41 -17.68 37.14
CA LEU A 309 30.02 -18.86 37.95
C LEU A 309 29.33 -19.90 37.06
#